data_AF-A0A0V8E0T7-F1
#
_entry.id   AF-A0A0V8E0T7-F1
#
_cell.length_a   1.000
_cell.length_b   1.000
_cell.length_c   1.000
_cell.angle_alpha   90.00
_cell.angle_beta   90.00
_cell.angle_gamma   90.00
#
_symmetry.space_group_name_H-M   'P 1'
#
loop_
_entity.id
_entity.type
_entity.pdbx_description
1 polymer ?
#
loop_
_entity_poly.entity_id
_entity_poly.type
_entity_poly.pdbx_seq_one_letter_code
_entity_poly.pdbx_strand_id
1 'polypeptide(L)'
;MSEIEKIARHIVRQEEERQVEKIKLESEIKALEEVLEHGISTEFVEDEVIYIYSPKTAHDMREKLEENYKQLHAQLTIPRSIADMLDAELNPLERESMLETFVLGINYLVLSDELMKFVLTGNNYHVISAYLAGKALGVDLVKVVER
;
A
#
# COMPACT_ATOMS: atom_id res chain seq x y z
N MET A 1 0.54 26.21 -3.97
CA MET A 1 0.54 24.83 -3.47
C MET A 1 0.69 24.86 -1.96
N SER A 2 -0.18 24.16 -1.24
CA SER A 2 -0.12 24.03 0.21
C SER A 2 0.97 23.02 0.62
N GLU A 3 1.43 23.07 1.88
CA GLU A 3 2.39 22.09 2.41
C GLU A 3 1.80 20.66 2.41
N ILE A 4 0.48 20.54 2.56
CA ILE A 4 -0.25 19.25 2.50
C ILE A 4 -0.13 18.65 1.09
N GLU A 5 -0.32 19.46 0.05
CA GLU A 5 -0.19 18.99 -1.34
C GLU A 5 1.23 18.48 -1.66
N LYS A 6 2.27 19.10 -1.09
CA LYS A 6 3.66 18.66 -1.27
C LYS A 6 3.91 17.29 -0.62
N ILE A 7 3.44 17.11 0.61
CA ILE A 7 3.55 15.84 1.35
C ILE A 7 2.80 14.74 0.61
N ALA A 8 1.58 15.04 0.17
CA ALA A 8 0.72 14.11 -0.54
C ALA A 8 1.38 13.61 -1.84
N ARG A 9 1.93 14.52 -2.67
CA ARG A 9 2.69 14.12 -3.89
C ARG A 9 3.92 13.27 -3.58
N HIS A 10 4.63 13.57 -2.48
CA HIS A 10 5.79 12.78 -2.08
C HIS A 10 5.39 11.34 -1.74
N ILE A 11 4.29 11.15 -1.01
CA ILE A 11 3.74 9.83 -0.66
C ILE A 11 3.32 9.07 -1.93
N VAL A 12 2.63 9.72 -2.87
CA VAL A 12 2.23 9.11 -4.15
C VAL A 12 3.45 8.56 -4.90
N ARG A 13 4.49 9.38 -5.06
CA ARG A 13 5.71 8.96 -5.76
C ARG A 13 6.39 7.78 -5.08
N GLN A 14 6.46 7.79 -3.75
CA GLN A 14 7.02 6.66 -2.99
C GLN A 14 6.19 5.38 -3.19
N GLU A 15 4.86 5.49 -3.28
CA GLU A 15 4.00 4.34 -3.55
C GLU A 15 4.22 3.81 -4.97
N GLU A 16 4.34 4.68 -5.98
CA GLU A 16 4.66 4.27 -7.35
C GLU A 16 6.00 3.53 -7.44
N GLU A 17 7.04 4.07 -6.79
CA GLU A 17 8.36 3.43 -6.70
C GLU A 17 8.26 2.05 -6.03
N ARG A 18 7.48 1.94 -4.94
CA ARG A 18 7.24 0.68 -4.22
C ARG A 18 6.52 -0.36 -5.10
N GLN A 19 5.55 0.06 -5.93
CA GLN A 19 4.86 -0.85 -6.85
C GLN A 19 5.78 -1.38 -7.94
N VAL A 20 6.69 -0.55 -8.48
CA VAL A 20 7.69 -0.99 -9.46
C VAL A 20 8.64 -2.01 -8.85
N GLU A 21 9.13 -1.75 -7.63
CA GLU A 21 10.00 -2.68 -6.91
C GLU A 21 9.29 -4.01 -6.61
N LYS A 22 7.99 -3.98 -6.27
CA LYS A 22 7.17 -5.18 -6.08
C LYS A 22 7.16 -6.08 -7.33
N ILE A 23 6.89 -5.50 -8.52
CA ILE A 23 6.85 -6.26 -9.78
C ILE A 23 8.20 -6.90 -10.07
N LYS A 24 9.30 -6.18 -9.82
CA LYS A 24 10.66 -6.70 -9.99
C LYS A 24 10.93 -7.90 -9.07
N LEU A 25 10.57 -7.79 -7.79
CA LEU A 25 10.74 -8.88 -6.83
C LEU A 25 9.91 -10.13 -7.20
N GLU A 26 8.67 -9.96 -7.67
CA GLU A 26 7.82 -11.07 -8.13
C GLU A 26 8.48 -11.82 -9.30
N SER A 27 9.03 -11.08 -10.27
CA SER A 27 9.76 -11.67 -11.40
C SER A 27 11.00 -12.44 -10.95
N GLU A 28 11.76 -11.90 -9.99
CA GLU A 28 12.99 -12.53 -9.49
C GLU A 28 12.69 -13.81 -8.68
N ILE A 29 11.65 -13.79 -7.84
CA ILE A 29 11.19 -14.98 -7.12
C ILE A 29 10.77 -16.08 -8.11
N LYS A 30 10.00 -15.73 -9.14
CA LYS A 30 9.55 -16.69 -10.16
C LYS A 30 10.74 -17.33 -10.90
N ALA A 31 11.73 -16.53 -11.29
CA ALA A 31 12.92 -17.05 -11.96
C ALA A 31 13.74 -17.99 -11.05
N LEU A 32 13.83 -17.70 -9.75
CA LEU A 32 14.48 -18.61 -8.79
C LEU A 32 13.69 -19.91 -8.56
N GLU A 33 12.35 -19.86 -8.61
CA GLU A 33 11.51 -21.06 -8.54
C GLU A 33 11.76 -21.97 -9.75
N GLU A 34 11.90 -21.42 -10.96
CA GLU A 34 12.28 -22.19 -12.15
C GLU A 34 13.66 -22.86 -12.00
N VAL A 35 14.65 -22.15 -11.44
CA VAL A 35 15.98 -22.72 -11.16
C VAL A 35 15.89 -23.86 -10.14
N LEU A 36 15.08 -23.72 -9.09
CA LEU A 36 14.91 -24.76 -8.08
C LEU A 36 14.23 -26.02 -8.66
N GLU A 37 13.29 -25.85 -9.59
CA GLU A 37 12.55 -26.95 -10.21
C GLU A 37 13.31 -27.64 -11.35
N HIS A 38 14.00 -26.86 -12.19
CA HIS A 38 14.58 -27.33 -13.45
C HIS A 38 16.12 -27.25 -13.51
N GLY A 39 16.76 -26.62 -12.52
CA GLY A 39 18.21 -26.39 -12.47
C GLY A 39 18.71 -25.22 -13.33
N ILE A 40 17.85 -24.63 -14.17
CA ILE A 40 18.13 -23.48 -15.05
C ILE A 40 16.87 -22.60 -15.18
N SER A 41 17.03 -21.30 -15.38
CA SER A 41 15.94 -20.38 -15.78
C SER A 41 16.35 -19.58 -17.02
N THR A 42 15.37 -19.28 -17.87
CA THR A 42 15.55 -18.49 -19.11
C THR A 42 15.22 -17.02 -18.96
N GLU A 43 14.78 -16.56 -17.78
CA GLU A 43 14.33 -15.17 -17.55
C GLU A 43 15.46 -14.21 -17.11
N PHE A 44 16.64 -14.72 -16.75
CA PHE A 44 17.84 -13.89 -16.52
C PHE A 44 18.56 -13.60 -17.85
N VAL A 45 17.95 -12.80 -18.73
CA VAL A 45 18.64 -12.28 -19.91
C VAL A 45 18.72 -10.76 -19.77
N GLU A 46 19.64 -10.29 -18.93
CA GLU A 46 20.43 -9.14 -19.35
C GLU A 46 21.42 -9.71 -20.37
N ASP A 47 21.45 -9.12 -21.56
CA ASP A 47 22.22 -9.60 -22.72
C ASP A 47 23.57 -10.21 -22.31
N GLU A 48 23.69 -11.54 -22.45
CA GLU A 48 24.92 -12.36 -22.32
C GLU A 48 25.31 -13.00 -20.96
N VAL A 49 24.51 -12.96 -19.88
CA VAL A 49 24.90 -13.63 -18.60
C VAL A 49 23.88 -14.64 -18.09
N ILE A 50 24.23 -15.94 -18.13
CA ILE A 50 23.48 -17.01 -17.44
C ILE A 50 24.02 -17.16 -16.02
N TYR A 51 23.21 -16.82 -15.01
CA TYR A 51 23.53 -17.08 -13.62
C TYR A 51 23.15 -18.51 -13.23
N ILE A 52 24.15 -19.36 -12.93
CA ILE A 52 23.94 -20.71 -12.41
C ILE A 52 24.13 -20.68 -10.90
N TYR A 53 23.03 -20.80 -10.15
CA TYR A 53 23.05 -20.89 -8.70
C TYR A 53 23.08 -22.34 -8.24
N SER A 54 23.76 -22.63 -7.13
CA SER A 54 23.53 -23.89 -6.44
C SER A 54 22.10 -23.92 -5.87
N PRO A 55 21.45 -25.09 -5.73
CA PRO A 55 20.11 -25.17 -5.14
C PRO A 55 20.01 -24.51 -3.76
N LYS A 56 21.07 -24.61 -2.95
CA LYS A 56 21.15 -23.93 -1.64
C LYS A 56 21.16 -22.41 -1.79
N THR A 57 21.97 -21.88 -2.70
CA THR A 57 22.04 -20.43 -2.96
C THR A 57 20.71 -19.89 -3.48
N ALA A 58 20.05 -20.62 -4.39
CA ALA A 58 18.74 -20.25 -4.90
C ALA A 58 17.67 -20.22 -3.78
N HIS A 59 17.71 -21.19 -2.86
CA HIS A 59 16.82 -21.22 -1.70
C HIS A 59 17.03 -20.02 -0.76
N ASP A 60 18.29 -19.74 -0.37
CA ASP A 60 18.63 -18.62 0.52
C ASP A 60 18.25 -17.26 -0.10
N MET A 61 18.37 -17.10 -1.42
CA MET A 61 17.95 -15.89 -2.13
C MET A 61 16.42 -15.75 -2.18
N ARG A 62 15.71 -16.84 -2.47
CA ARG A 62 14.24 -16.87 -2.49
C ARG A 62 13.65 -16.48 -1.14
N GLU A 63 14.18 -17.02 -0.04
CA GLU A 63 13.70 -16.69 1.31
C GLU A 63 13.82 -15.19 1.61
N LYS A 64 14.97 -14.57 1.31
CA LYS A 64 15.18 -13.13 1.48
C LYS A 64 14.26 -12.29 0.60
N LEU A 65 14.05 -12.70 -0.64
CA LEU A 65 13.14 -12.00 -1.56
C LEU A 65 11.68 -12.13 -1.09
N GLU A 66 11.27 -13.28 -0.58
CA GLU A 66 9.94 -13.46 0.02
C GLU A 66 9.73 -12.57 1.26
N GLU A 67 10.75 -12.41 2.11
CA GLU A 67 10.70 -11.49 3.24
C GLU A 67 10.56 -10.03 2.78
N ASN A 68 11.37 -9.60 1.81
CA ASN A 68 11.27 -8.27 1.21
C ASN A 68 9.89 -8.06 0.57
N TYR A 69 9.39 -9.05 -0.17
CA TYR A 69 8.07 -9.00 -0.79
C TYR A 69 6.96 -8.88 0.26
N LYS A 70 7.02 -9.60 1.38
CA LYS A 70 6.04 -9.46 2.48
C LYS A 70 6.07 -8.05 3.08
N GLN A 71 7.25 -7.47 3.27
CA GLN A 71 7.38 -6.10 3.78
C GLN A 71 6.86 -5.07 2.79
N LEU A 72 7.21 -5.18 1.50
CA LEU A 72 6.69 -4.32 0.45
C LEU A 72 5.18 -4.52 0.22
N HIS A 73 4.64 -5.72 0.44
CA HIS A 73 3.22 -6.01 0.23
C HIS A 73 2.36 -5.76 1.46
N ALA A 74 2.93 -5.35 2.60
CA ALA A 74 2.13 -4.87 3.72
C ALA A 74 1.34 -3.63 3.26
N GLN A 75 0.07 -3.85 2.91
CA GLN A 75 -0.88 -2.79 2.56
C GLN A 75 -1.71 -2.46 3.80
N LEU A 76 -1.86 -1.17 4.06
CA LEU A 76 -2.86 -0.71 5.00
C LEU A 76 -4.23 -1.17 4.50
N THR A 77 -5.10 -1.59 5.43
CA THR A 77 -6.45 -2.03 5.11
C THR A 77 -7.46 -1.25 5.92
N ILE A 78 -8.62 -0.99 5.31
CA ILE A 78 -9.77 -0.38 5.98
C ILE A 78 -11.02 -1.22 5.69
N PRO A 79 -11.88 -1.53 6.69
CA PRO A 79 -13.13 -2.22 6.43
C PRO A 79 -14.03 -1.40 5.49
N ARG A 80 -14.74 -2.08 4.57
CA ARG A 80 -15.68 -1.43 3.64
C ARG A 80 -16.77 -0.64 4.38
N SER A 81 -17.32 -1.19 5.46
CA SER A 81 -18.28 -0.50 6.32
C SER A 81 -17.77 0.86 6.81
N ILE A 82 -16.51 0.94 7.25
CA ILE A 82 -15.87 2.19 7.67
C ILE A 82 -15.66 3.14 6.48
N ALA A 83 -15.17 2.62 5.35
CA ALA A 83 -14.96 3.41 4.14
C ALA A 83 -16.26 4.07 3.64
N ASP A 84 -17.35 3.30 3.63
CA ASP A 84 -18.68 3.77 3.24
C ASP A 84 -19.23 4.81 4.22
N MET A 85 -19.04 4.61 5.54
CA MET A 85 -19.42 5.62 6.56
C MET A 85 -18.64 6.92 6.40
N LEU A 86 -17.33 6.85 6.15
CA LEU A 86 -16.52 8.04 5.89
C LEU A 86 -17.03 8.82 4.69
N ASP A 87 -17.36 8.13 3.60
CA ASP A 87 -17.91 8.76 2.40
C ASP A 87 -19.31 9.34 2.67
N ALA A 88 -20.16 8.64 3.40
CA ALA A 88 -21.51 9.11 3.73
C ALA A 88 -21.50 10.32 4.68
N GLU A 89 -20.57 10.37 5.64
CA GLU A 89 -20.55 11.40 6.68
C GLU A 89 -19.71 12.63 6.29
N LEU A 90 -18.67 12.46 5.44
CA LEU A 90 -17.79 13.57 5.05
C LEU A 90 -18.15 14.21 3.70
N ASN A 91 -18.68 13.44 2.74
CA ASN A 91 -19.00 13.95 1.41
C ASN A 91 -20.13 15.01 1.39
N PRO A 92 -21.21 14.91 2.20
CA PRO A 92 -22.27 15.92 2.24
C PRO A 92 -21.85 17.29 2.79
N LEU A 93 -20.63 17.42 3.33
CA LEU A 93 -20.18 18.68 3.92
C LEU A 93 -19.78 19.74 2.87
N GLU A 94 -19.90 19.43 1.56
CA GLU A 94 -19.63 20.31 0.42
C GLU A 94 -18.30 21.09 0.53
N ARG A 95 -17.30 20.48 1.18
CA ARG A 95 -15.97 21.08 1.36
C ARG A 95 -15.02 20.64 0.26
N GLU A 96 -14.03 21.49 -0.03
CA GLU A 96 -13.02 21.24 -1.05
C GLU A 96 -12.22 19.93 -0.79
N SER A 97 -12.11 19.49 0.47
CA SER A 97 -11.33 18.29 0.82
C SER A 97 -11.91 17.54 2.02
N MET A 98 -12.28 16.27 1.82
CA MET A 98 -12.67 15.35 2.91
C MET A 98 -11.51 15.11 3.88
N LEU A 99 -10.27 15.06 3.36
CA LEU A 99 -9.07 14.89 4.18
C LEU A 99 -8.88 16.07 5.14
N GLU A 100 -8.94 17.30 4.65
CA GLU A 100 -8.79 18.49 5.49
C GLU A 100 -9.93 18.60 6.50
N THR A 101 -11.15 18.29 6.05
CA THR A 101 -12.34 18.26 6.92
C THR A 101 -12.15 17.29 8.07
N PHE A 102 -11.66 16.07 7.78
CA PHE A 102 -11.37 15.08 8.81
C PHE A 102 -10.24 15.54 9.72
N VAL A 103 -9.05 15.84 9.18
CA VAL A 103 -7.84 16.12 9.98
C VAL A 103 -7.97 17.38 10.84
N LEU A 104 -8.53 18.46 10.30
CA LEU A 104 -8.68 19.72 11.04
C LEU A 104 -9.96 19.75 11.88
N GLY A 105 -10.99 19.04 11.43
CA GLY A 105 -12.33 19.09 12.01
C GLY A 105 -12.61 18.00 13.02
N ILE A 106 -11.78 16.96 13.20
CA ILE A 106 -12.13 15.76 13.98
C ILE A 106 -12.67 16.05 15.39
N ASN A 107 -12.18 17.11 16.05
CA ASN A 107 -12.64 17.50 17.39
C ASN A 107 -14.03 18.15 17.42
N TYR A 108 -14.57 18.53 16.25
CA TYR A 108 -15.82 19.24 16.08
C TYR A 108 -16.81 18.51 15.15
N LEU A 109 -16.37 17.44 14.47
CA LEU A 109 -17.23 16.61 13.65
C LEU A 109 -18.15 15.77 14.53
N VAL A 110 -19.43 15.73 14.18
CA VAL A 110 -20.39 14.81 14.77
C VAL A 110 -20.43 13.57 13.89
N LEU A 111 -19.51 12.65 14.15
CA LEU A 111 -19.47 11.34 13.49
C LEU A 111 -20.39 10.35 14.21
N SER A 112 -20.81 9.29 13.52
CA SER A 112 -21.52 8.18 14.17
C SER A 112 -20.67 7.54 15.28
N ASP A 113 -21.31 7.00 16.31
CA ASP A 113 -20.63 6.36 17.45
C ASP A 113 -19.70 5.22 16.98
N GLU A 114 -20.11 4.47 15.95
CA GLU A 114 -19.33 3.39 15.37
C GLU A 114 -18.05 3.93 14.70
N LEU A 115 -18.18 4.94 13.84
CA LEU A 115 -17.05 5.55 13.16
C LEU A 115 -16.11 6.23 14.16
N MET A 116 -16.65 6.95 15.15
CA MET A 116 -15.83 7.61 16.17
C MET A 116 -15.07 6.61 17.03
N LYS A 117 -15.72 5.50 17.44
CA LYS A 117 -15.04 4.40 18.15
C LYS A 117 -13.92 3.80 17.31
N PHE A 118 -14.15 3.61 16.01
CA PHE A 118 -13.12 3.11 15.11
C PHE A 118 -11.95 4.08 15.00
N VAL A 119 -12.20 5.39 14.80
CA VAL A 119 -11.19 6.45 14.72
C VAL A 119 -10.27 6.44 15.94
N LEU A 120 -10.84 6.32 17.14
CA LEU A 120 -10.10 6.35 18.42
C LEU A 120 -9.34 5.07 18.75
N THR A 121 -9.46 4.02 17.94
CA THR A 121 -8.85 2.72 18.21
C THR A 121 -7.48 2.61 17.53
N GLY A 122 -6.42 2.48 18.33
CA GLY A 122 -5.08 2.18 17.84
C GLY A 122 -4.60 3.18 16.79
N ASN A 123 -4.16 2.67 15.63
CA ASN A 123 -3.62 3.48 14.53
C ASN A 123 -4.68 3.88 13.48
N ASN A 124 -5.97 3.65 13.75
CA ASN A 124 -7.03 3.82 12.76
C ASN A 124 -7.18 5.28 12.27
N TYR A 125 -6.93 6.27 13.13
CA TYR A 125 -6.88 7.67 12.70
C TYR A 125 -5.91 7.89 11.53
N HIS A 126 -4.72 7.27 11.58
CA HIS A 126 -3.72 7.37 10.52
C HIS A 126 -4.13 6.58 9.28
N VAL A 127 -4.75 5.41 9.44
CA VAL A 127 -5.30 4.63 8.32
C VAL A 127 -6.39 5.42 7.58
N ILE A 128 -7.29 6.07 8.31
CA ILE A 128 -8.33 6.93 7.71
C ILE A 128 -7.71 8.12 6.98
N SER A 129 -6.72 8.77 7.61
CA SER A 129 -6.00 9.88 6.98
C SER A 129 -5.33 9.45 5.68
N ALA A 130 -4.69 8.28 5.66
CA ALA A 130 -4.09 7.70 4.45
C ALA A 130 -5.14 7.33 3.40
N TYR A 131 -6.29 6.77 3.80
CA TYR A 131 -7.40 6.45 2.89
C TYR A 131 -7.95 7.71 2.21
N LEU A 132 -8.24 8.76 2.99
CA LEU A 132 -8.75 10.02 2.47
C LEU A 132 -7.72 10.75 1.60
N ALA A 133 -6.45 10.70 1.97
CA ALA A 133 -5.35 11.23 1.14
C ALA A 133 -5.24 10.47 -0.19
N GLY A 134 -5.34 9.14 -0.15
CA GLY A 134 -5.33 8.29 -1.35
C GLY A 134 -6.47 8.67 -2.31
N LYS A 135 -7.69 8.80 -1.79
CA LYS A 135 -8.84 9.27 -2.59
C LYS A 135 -8.62 10.66 -3.19
N ALA A 136 -8.13 11.62 -2.40
CA ALA A 136 -7.89 12.99 -2.88
C ALA A 136 -6.82 13.05 -3.99
N LEU A 137 -5.86 12.12 -3.97
CA LEU A 137 -4.76 12.03 -4.93
C LEU A 137 -5.05 11.09 -6.12
N GLY A 138 -6.13 10.30 -6.06
CA GLY A 138 -6.43 9.29 -7.06
C GLY A 138 -5.52 8.06 -7.01
N VAL A 139 -5.03 7.68 -5.82
CA VAL A 139 -4.17 6.51 -5.61
C VAL A 139 -4.68 5.59 -4.50
N ASP A 140 -4.40 4.29 -4.61
CA ASP A 140 -4.83 3.28 -3.65
C ASP A 140 -3.80 3.07 -2.53
N LEU A 141 -3.68 4.05 -1.62
CA LEU A 141 -2.79 3.94 -0.44
C LEU A 141 -3.28 2.95 0.61
N VAL A 142 -4.61 2.73 0.68
CA VAL A 142 -5.25 1.86 1.66
C VAL A 142 -6.23 0.96 0.92
N LYS A 143 -6.09 -0.35 1.09
CA LYS A 143 -6.97 -1.34 0.47
C LYS A 143 -8.27 -1.47 1.25
N VAL A 144 -9.39 -1.25 0.57
CA VAL A 144 -10.72 -1.50 1.13
C VAL A 144 -11.00 -3.01 1.11
N VAL A 145 -11.43 -3.57 2.26
CA VAL A 145 -11.67 -5.01 2.42
C VAL A 145 -13.05 -5.30 3.01
N GLU A 146 -13.67 -6.41 2.61
CA GLU A 146 -14.91 -6.90 3.24
C GLU A 146 -14.58 -7.42 4.64
N ARG A 147 -14.95 -6.65 5.68
CA ARG A 147 -14.80 -7.02 7.09
C ARG A 147 -15.93 -6.45 7.91
#